data_AF-A0A3A9ESB4-F1
#
_entry.id   AF-A0A3A9ESB4-F1
#
_cell.length_a   1.000
_cell.length_b   1.000
_cell.length_c   1.000
_cell.angle_alpha   90.00
_cell.angle_beta   90.00
_cell.angle_gamma   90.00
#
_symmetry.space_group_name_H-M   'P 1'
#
loop_
_entity.id
_entity.type
_entity.pdbx_description
1 polymer ?
#
loop_
_entity_poly.entity_id
_entity_poly.type
_entity_poly.pdbx_seq_one_letter_code
_entity_poly.pdbx_strand_id
1 'polypeptide(L)'
;MFFQAEADREGRRLKIENFQSQVCVCGASTNLTCAKGRTEMGLKMLENRMIIWAGVKRNKGSFLGIGILLLLAALSLTAVLMTVLAGNSYIRDEMERAGFGDLTAWASDVPDIEFLMESIQEQEGVESAKAQRLIFSQYEANGVESDSQGQMIPWTLSGNRYRFFQNNLSGYREDPKEIGEQEVYVSPSMKSMMDLEYGDNIVFSIARGGRTISLTVAGYYEDPFMGSSMIGMKGFLISEKTYEEIGSVIEEMGMDALARDGFMIHIQAEDGITVS
;
A
#
# COMPACT_ATOMS: atom_id res chain seq x y z
N MET A 1 5.79 -21.29 8.71
CA MET A 1 6.76 -22.07 9.52
C MET A 1 6.27 -21.99 10.96
N PHE A 2 5.85 -23.13 11.50
CA PHE A 2 5.14 -23.25 12.77
C PHE A 2 6.02 -22.87 13.98
N PHE A 3 5.45 -22.09 14.91
CA PHE A 3 5.90 -22.04 16.30
C PHE A 3 5.23 -23.20 17.05
N GLN A 4 6.05 -24.00 17.73
CA GLN A 4 5.56 -24.96 18.71
C GLN A 4 6.42 -24.79 19.97
N ALA A 5 5.85 -24.12 20.96
CA ALA A 5 6.32 -24.14 22.34
C ALA A 5 5.67 -25.33 23.03
N GLU A 6 6.47 -26.22 23.60
CA GLU A 6 5.99 -27.28 24.47
C GLU A 6 6.68 -27.14 25.82
N ALA A 7 5.85 -27.13 26.86
CA ALA A 7 6.22 -26.75 28.21
C ALA A 7 6.92 -27.88 28.98
N ASP A 8 7.80 -27.42 29.86
CA ASP A 8 8.48 -28.10 30.95
C ASP A 8 7.57 -29.05 31.77
N ARG A 9 8.01 -30.31 31.89
CA ARG A 9 7.76 -31.15 33.07
C ARG A 9 9.04 -31.92 33.39
N GLU A 10 9.96 -31.29 34.11
CA GLU A 10 10.46 -31.86 35.35
C GLU A 10 11.31 -30.83 36.09
N GLY A 11 10.67 -30.16 37.04
CA GLY A 11 11.32 -29.21 37.92
C GLY A 11 12.53 -29.83 38.61
N ARG A 12 13.71 -29.28 38.33
CA ARG A 12 14.84 -29.28 39.26
C ARG A 12 15.60 -27.97 39.14
N ARG A 13 15.40 -27.12 40.16
CA ARG A 13 16.34 -26.06 40.54
C ARG A 13 17.75 -26.64 40.59
N LEU A 14 18.70 -26.01 39.91
CA LEU A 14 20.10 -26.07 40.32
C LEU A 14 20.64 -24.65 40.52
N LYS A 15 20.58 -24.29 41.81
CA LYS A 15 21.39 -23.31 42.52
C LYS A 15 22.79 -23.15 41.91
N ILE A 16 23.13 -21.91 41.60
CA ILE A 16 24.53 -21.48 41.48
C ILE A 16 24.97 -21.08 42.89
N GLU A 17 25.69 -21.97 43.57
CA GLU A 17 26.46 -21.65 44.78
C GLU A 17 27.87 -22.25 44.65
N ASN A 18 28.83 -21.33 44.48
CA ASN A 18 30.22 -21.34 44.94
C ASN A 18 30.84 -22.69 45.37
N PHE A 19 31.86 -23.14 44.64
CA PHE A 19 32.93 -23.96 45.21
C PHE A 19 34.27 -23.25 45.04
N GLN A 20 34.68 -22.56 46.10
CA GLN A 20 36.06 -22.17 46.35
C GLN A 20 36.88 -23.42 46.67
N SER A 21 37.90 -23.71 45.86
CA SER A 21 39.28 -23.93 46.30
C SER A 21 40.01 -24.89 45.38
N GLN A 22 40.95 -24.37 44.61
CA GLN A 22 42.31 -24.88 44.75
C GLN A 22 43.28 -23.72 44.67
N VAL A 23 43.84 -23.43 45.84
CA VAL A 23 44.97 -22.55 46.04
C VAL A 23 46.15 -23.10 45.24
N CYS A 24 46.62 -22.33 44.26
CA CYS A 24 48.01 -22.35 43.84
C CYS A 24 48.60 -20.98 44.16
N VAL A 25 49.22 -20.90 45.34
CA VAL A 25 50.25 -19.89 45.61
C VAL A 25 51.47 -20.32 44.79
N CYS A 26 51.74 -19.61 43.70
CA CYS A 26 53.07 -19.48 43.11
C CYS A 26 53.10 -18.15 42.34
N GLY A 27 54.10 -17.32 42.69
CA GLY A 27 54.09 -15.88 42.48
C GLY A 27 54.27 -15.40 41.04
N ALA A 28 53.89 -14.13 40.84
CA ALA A 28 54.36 -13.20 39.82
C ALA A 28 54.35 -13.60 38.32
N SER A 29 53.98 -14.83 37.93
CA SER A 29 54.15 -15.31 36.54
C SER A 29 52.87 -15.35 35.70
N THR A 30 51.68 -15.31 36.31
CA THR A 30 50.39 -15.36 35.57
C THR A 30 50.06 -14.07 34.81
N ASN A 31 50.54 -12.92 35.29
CA ASN A 31 50.43 -11.66 34.53
C ASN A 31 51.31 -11.66 33.26
N LEU A 32 52.46 -12.35 33.28
CA LEU A 32 53.38 -12.41 32.14
C LEU A 32 52.91 -13.37 31.04
N THR A 33 52.31 -14.52 31.37
CA THR A 33 51.76 -15.43 30.35
C THR A 33 50.49 -14.88 29.68
N CYS A 34 49.64 -14.17 30.43
CA CYS A 34 48.48 -13.47 29.86
C CYS A 34 48.90 -12.25 29.00
N ALA A 35 49.89 -11.47 29.46
CA ALA A 35 50.45 -10.36 28.68
C ALA A 35 51.23 -10.82 27.43
N LYS A 36 51.95 -11.96 27.50
CA LYS A 36 52.67 -12.56 26.37
C LYS A 36 51.70 -13.10 25.30
N GLY A 37 50.61 -13.76 25.69
CA GLY A 37 49.56 -14.16 24.75
C GLY A 37 48.86 -12.97 24.09
N ARG A 38 48.61 -11.89 24.84
CA ARG A 38 47.98 -10.67 24.31
C ARG A 38 48.91 -9.88 23.37
N THR A 39 50.22 -9.89 23.63
CA THR A 39 51.23 -9.25 22.76
C THR A 39 51.55 -10.07 21.53
N GLU A 40 51.63 -11.41 21.61
CA GLU A 40 51.79 -12.29 20.44
C GLU A 40 50.56 -12.26 19.52
N MET A 41 49.35 -12.20 20.08
CA MET A 41 48.11 -12.05 19.31
C MET A 41 48.02 -10.66 18.66
N GLY A 42 48.47 -9.61 19.35
CA GLY A 42 48.60 -8.26 18.80
C GLY A 42 49.63 -8.19 17.65
N LEU A 43 50.76 -8.87 17.79
CA LEU A 43 51.81 -8.94 16.76
C LEU A 43 51.33 -9.70 15.51
N LYS A 44 50.68 -10.86 15.68
CA LYS A 44 50.11 -11.63 14.56
C LYS A 44 49.00 -10.86 13.85
N MET A 45 48.18 -10.09 14.58
CA MET A 45 47.21 -9.18 13.96
C MET A 45 47.89 -8.06 13.16
N LEU A 46 48.99 -7.48 13.66
CA LEU A 46 49.75 -6.44 12.96
C LEU A 46 50.43 -6.97 11.70
N GLU A 47 51.04 -8.15 11.76
CA GLU A 47 51.70 -8.82 10.64
C GLU A 47 50.69 -9.19 9.54
N ASN A 48 49.55 -9.78 9.92
CA ASN A 48 48.46 -10.08 8.99
C ASN A 48 47.89 -8.81 8.34
N ARG A 49 47.76 -7.71 9.10
CA ARG A 49 47.34 -6.41 8.54
C ARG A 49 48.34 -5.87 7.53
N MET A 50 49.64 -6.00 7.78
CA MET A 50 50.68 -5.54 6.83
C MET A 50 50.67 -6.34 5.53
N ILE A 51 50.48 -7.67 5.59
CA ILE A 51 50.40 -8.53 4.40
C ILE A 51 49.14 -8.20 3.58
N ILE A 52 47.98 -8.04 4.22
CA ILE A 52 46.72 -7.63 3.55
C ILE A 52 46.90 -6.27 2.85
N TRP A 53 47.53 -5.31 3.53
CA TRP A 53 47.71 -3.97 3.01
C TRP A 53 48.72 -3.92 1.85
N ALA A 54 49.76 -4.76 1.89
CA ALA A 54 50.69 -4.95 0.77
C ALA A 54 49.97 -5.56 -0.46
N GLY A 55 49.06 -6.51 -0.25
CA GLY A 55 48.21 -7.10 -1.31
C GLY A 55 47.27 -6.07 -1.95
N VAL A 56 46.60 -5.25 -1.14
CA VAL A 56 45.73 -4.15 -1.61
C VAL A 56 46.51 -3.11 -2.43
N LYS A 57 47.73 -2.76 -1.99
CA LYS A 57 48.61 -1.83 -2.73
C LYS A 57 49.13 -2.40 -4.05
N ARG A 58 49.25 -3.73 -4.19
CA ARG A 58 49.76 -4.37 -5.41
C ARG A 58 48.68 -4.50 -6.49
N ASN A 59 47.43 -4.76 -6.09
CA ASN A 59 46.30 -5.00 -7.02
C ASN A 59 45.23 -3.89 -6.95
N LYS A 60 45.65 -2.62 -6.93
CA LYS A 60 44.75 -1.45 -6.71
C LYS A 60 43.53 -1.41 -7.64
N GLY A 61 43.70 -1.75 -8.92
CA GLY A 61 42.60 -1.76 -9.90
C GLY A 61 41.55 -2.83 -9.62
N SER A 62 41.98 -4.05 -9.25
CA SER A 62 41.05 -5.14 -8.92
C SER A 62 40.28 -4.89 -7.62
N PHE A 63 40.94 -4.35 -6.59
CA PHE A 63 40.28 -3.99 -5.34
C PHE A 63 39.33 -2.81 -5.49
N LEU A 64 39.67 -1.82 -6.33
CA LEU A 64 38.77 -0.72 -6.66
C LEU A 64 37.52 -1.24 -7.39
N GLY A 65 37.69 -2.14 -8.37
CA GLY A 65 36.58 -2.76 -9.09
C GLY A 65 35.64 -3.56 -8.17
N ILE A 66 36.19 -4.41 -7.29
CA ILE A 66 35.39 -5.16 -6.30
C ILE A 66 34.68 -4.20 -5.35
N GLY A 67 35.35 -3.13 -4.90
CA GLY A 67 34.76 -2.11 -4.04
C GLY A 67 33.59 -1.38 -4.69
N ILE A 68 33.72 -0.98 -5.95
CA ILE A 68 32.64 -0.36 -6.73
C ILE A 68 31.47 -1.35 -6.90
N LEU A 69 31.76 -2.61 -7.22
CA LEU A 69 30.72 -3.62 -7.40
C LEU A 69 29.95 -3.88 -6.10
N LEU A 70 30.64 -3.98 -4.96
CA LEU A 70 30.02 -4.12 -3.64
C LEU A 70 29.20 -2.88 -3.26
N LEU A 71 29.70 -1.69 -3.57
CA LEU A 71 28.97 -0.44 -3.34
C LEU A 71 27.68 -0.40 -4.17
N LEU A 72 27.74 -0.73 -5.46
CA LEU A 72 26.57 -0.77 -6.33
C LEU A 72 25.56 -1.83 -5.87
N ALA A 73 26.03 -3.01 -5.47
CA ALA A 73 25.17 -4.05 -4.90
C ALA A 73 24.48 -3.55 -3.61
N ALA A 74 25.23 -2.94 -2.69
CA ALA A 74 24.66 -2.37 -1.47
C ALA A 74 23.64 -1.27 -1.77
N LEU A 75 23.96 -0.34 -2.69
CA LEU A 75 23.04 0.72 -3.11
C LEU A 75 21.76 0.16 -3.74
N SER A 76 21.86 -0.84 -4.60
CA SER A 76 20.68 -1.48 -5.20
C SER A 76 19.81 -2.15 -4.14
N LEU A 77 20.41 -2.85 -3.18
CA LEU A 77 19.68 -3.51 -2.10
C LEU A 77 19.00 -2.50 -1.18
N THR A 78 19.71 -1.44 -0.78
CA THR A 78 19.14 -0.37 0.04
C THR A 78 18.03 0.37 -0.71
N ALA A 79 18.19 0.65 -2.00
CA ALA A 79 17.15 1.29 -2.80
C ALA A 79 15.88 0.42 -2.84
N VAL A 80 15.99 -0.87 -3.15
CA VAL A 80 14.86 -1.80 -3.16
C VAL A 80 14.20 -1.88 -1.78
N LEU A 81 15.00 -2.02 -0.72
CA LEU A 81 14.49 -2.10 0.65
C LEU A 81 13.74 -0.83 1.06
N MET A 82 14.30 0.35 0.78
CA MET A 82 13.66 1.62 1.11
C MET A 82 12.38 1.83 0.31
N THR A 83 12.36 1.48 -0.98
CA THR A 83 11.15 1.53 -1.79
C THR A 83 10.04 0.65 -1.21
N VAL A 84 10.38 -0.57 -0.77
CA VAL A 84 9.39 -1.49 -0.18
C VAL A 84 8.90 -0.97 1.17
N LEU A 85 9.80 -0.54 2.06
CA LEU A 85 9.43 -0.09 3.40
C LEU A 85 8.61 1.21 3.34
N ALA A 86 9.10 2.22 2.62
CA ALA A 86 8.43 3.51 2.51
C ALA A 86 7.15 3.43 1.65
N GLY A 87 7.17 2.60 0.60
CA GLY A 87 5.99 2.38 -0.24
C GLY A 87 4.87 1.69 0.53
N ASN A 88 5.18 0.61 1.26
CA ASN A 88 4.16 -0.12 2.02
C ASN A 88 3.59 0.71 3.17
N SER A 89 4.42 1.51 3.86
CA SER A 89 3.90 2.42 4.89
C SER A 89 3.00 3.48 4.27
N TYR A 90 3.40 4.08 3.14
CA TYR A 90 2.60 5.10 2.48
C TYR A 90 1.23 4.58 2.02
N ILE A 91 1.20 3.42 1.35
CA ILE A 91 -0.06 2.83 0.89
C ILE A 91 -0.97 2.49 2.07
N ARG A 92 -0.43 1.93 3.15
CA ARG A 92 -1.21 1.59 4.34
C ARG A 92 -1.79 2.84 5.00
N ASP A 93 -0.96 3.85 5.23
CA ASP A 93 -1.37 5.11 5.85
C ASP A 93 -2.44 5.82 4.99
N GLU A 94 -2.29 5.78 3.67
CA GLU A 94 -3.21 6.43 2.74
C GLU A 94 -4.52 5.64 2.59
N MET A 95 -4.49 4.30 2.65
CA MET A 95 -5.67 3.45 2.72
C MET A 95 -6.46 3.70 4.02
N GLU A 96 -5.78 3.71 5.17
CA GLU A 96 -6.39 3.99 6.47
C GLU A 96 -7.01 5.40 6.50
N ARG A 97 -6.27 6.40 6.00
CA ARG A 97 -6.75 7.79 5.88
C ARG A 97 -7.99 7.92 5.00
N ALA A 98 -8.01 7.23 3.86
CA ALA A 98 -9.15 7.19 2.98
C ALA A 98 -10.30 6.32 3.55
N GLY A 99 -10.06 5.58 4.63
CA GLY A 99 -11.03 4.71 5.28
C GLY A 99 -11.33 3.46 4.47
N PHE A 100 -10.38 3.00 3.66
CA PHE A 100 -10.37 1.65 3.13
C PHE A 100 -9.97 0.72 4.28
N GLY A 101 -10.80 -0.29 4.54
CA GLY A 101 -10.49 -1.31 5.53
C GLY A 101 -9.46 -2.32 4.99
N ASP A 102 -9.14 -3.33 5.80
CA ASP A 102 -8.24 -4.42 5.42
C ASP A 102 -8.77 -5.23 4.22
N LEU A 103 -10.10 -5.29 4.08
CA LEU A 103 -10.77 -5.90 2.94
C LEU A 103 -11.79 -4.93 2.34
N THR A 104 -11.83 -4.82 1.01
CA THR A 104 -12.90 -4.11 0.31
C THR A 104 -13.61 -5.08 -0.63
N ALA A 105 -14.93 -5.14 -0.52
CA ALA A 105 -15.80 -5.93 -1.40
C ALA A 105 -16.66 -5.01 -2.27
N TRP A 106 -16.78 -5.34 -3.55
CA TRP A 106 -17.70 -4.66 -4.47
C TRP A 106 -18.98 -5.48 -4.58
N ALA A 107 -20.11 -4.85 -4.31
CA ALA A 107 -21.44 -5.43 -4.47
C ALA A 107 -22.26 -4.56 -5.42
N SER A 108 -23.03 -5.18 -6.30
CA SER A 108 -23.98 -4.50 -7.18
C SER A 108 -25.37 -5.06 -6.97
N ASP A 109 -26.40 -4.28 -7.30
CA ASP A 109 -27.79 -4.73 -7.31
C ASP A 109 -28.25 -5.30 -5.95
N VAL A 110 -27.77 -4.70 -4.85
CA VAL A 110 -28.04 -5.12 -3.48
C VAL A 110 -29.43 -4.60 -3.05
N PRO A 111 -30.44 -5.47 -2.83
CA PRO A 111 -31.80 -5.00 -2.54
C PRO A 111 -31.97 -4.39 -1.15
N ASP A 112 -31.17 -4.85 -0.19
CA ASP A 112 -31.20 -4.42 1.22
C ASP A 112 -29.75 -4.33 1.72
N ILE A 113 -29.18 -3.13 1.62
CA ILE A 113 -27.79 -2.90 2.00
C ILE A 113 -27.65 -2.86 3.53
N GLU A 114 -28.66 -2.39 4.25
CA GLU A 114 -28.69 -2.36 5.70
C GLU A 114 -28.57 -3.77 6.29
N PHE A 115 -29.36 -4.73 5.81
CA PHE A 115 -29.28 -6.13 6.23
C PHE A 115 -27.92 -6.76 5.90
N LEU A 116 -27.36 -6.47 4.72
CA LEU A 116 -26.03 -6.97 4.34
C LEU A 116 -24.94 -6.41 5.26
N MET A 117 -25.01 -5.12 5.58
CA MET A 117 -24.05 -4.46 6.46
C MET A 117 -24.15 -4.97 7.89
N GLU A 118 -25.36 -5.16 8.42
CA GLU A 118 -25.60 -5.77 9.74
C GLU A 118 -25.01 -7.19 9.77
N SER A 119 -25.32 -8.01 8.76
CA SER A 119 -24.80 -9.37 8.64
C SER A 119 -23.27 -9.43 8.61
N ILE A 120 -22.61 -8.47 7.95
CA ILE A 120 -21.14 -8.37 7.90
C ILE A 120 -20.58 -7.94 9.26
N GLN A 121 -21.20 -6.98 9.93
CA GLN A 121 -20.76 -6.48 11.24
C GLN A 121 -20.90 -7.53 12.35
N GLU A 122 -21.83 -8.47 12.23
CA GLU A 122 -22.01 -9.57 13.18
C GLU A 122 -20.99 -10.71 13.04
N GLN A 123 -20.18 -10.73 11.97
CA GLN A 123 -19.20 -11.79 11.75
C GLN A 123 -18.05 -11.72 12.75
N GLU A 124 -17.62 -12.88 13.24
CA GLU A 124 -16.44 -12.97 14.11
C GLU A 124 -15.20 -12.43 13.39
N GLY A 125 -14.48 -11.53 14.05
CA GLY A 125 -13.27 -10.91 13.53
C GLY A 125 -13.47 -9.66 12.67
N VAL A 126 -14.71 -9.17 12.54
CA VAL A 126 -15.01 -7.85 11.93
C VAL A 126 -15.12 -6.80 13.04
N GLU A 127 -14.23 -5.81 13.02
CA GLU A 127 -14.30 -4.67 13.95
C GLU A 127 -15.32 -3.63 13.48
N SER A 128 -15.30 -3.31 12.18
CA SER A 128 -16.27 -2.39 11.59
C SER A 128 -16.43 -2.61 10.09
N ALA A 129 -17.58 -2.24 9.55
CA ALA A 129 -17.82 -2.23 8.12
C ALA A 129 -18.52 -0.93 7.71
N LYS A 130 -18.09 -0.33 6.59
CA LYS A 130 -18.68 0.89 6.01
C LYS A 130 -18.99 0.69 4.54
N ALA A 131 -20.21 1.04 4.13
CA ALA A 131 -20.62 1.06 2.73
C ALA A 131 -20.36 2.44 2.11
N GLN A 132 -19.75 2.45 0.94
CA GLN A 132 -19.62 3.60 0.06
C GLN A 132 -20.45 3.35 -1.19
N ARG A 133 -21.41 4.24 -1.45
CA ARG A 133 -22.24 4.21 -2.66
C ARG A 133 -21.40 4.46 -3.91
N LEU A 134 -21.79 3.82 -5.00
CA LEU A 134 -21.24 4.05 -6.34
C LEU A 134 -22.23 3.55 -7.41
N ILE A 135 -21.94 3.90 -8.66
CA ILE A 135 -22.62 3.34 -9.84
C ILE A 135 -21.56 2.72 -10.75
N PHE A 136 -21.79 1.47 -11.15
CA PHE A 136 -21.00 0.80 -12.18
C PHE A 136 -21.53 1.17 -13.55
N SER A 137 -20.65 1.60 -14.47
CA SER A 137 -21.03 1.86 -15.85
C SER A 137 -19.87 1.65 -16.81
N GLN A 138 -20.17 1.24 -18.04
CA GLN A 138 -19.17 1.25 -19.11
C GLN A 138 -18.88 2.69 -19.53
N TYR A 139 -17.63 2.96 -19.88
CA TYR A 139 -17.21 4.29 -20.25
C TYR A 139 -16.27 4.29 -21.44
N GLU A 140 -16.31 5.38 -22.18
CA GLU A 140 -15.45 5.68 -23.32
C GLU A 140 -14.89 7.09 -23.14
N ALA A 141 -13.63 7.27 -23.52
CA ALA A 141 -13.02 8.59 -23.62
C ALA A 141 -12.07 8.63 -24.82
N ASN A 142 -12.01 9.77 -25.50
CA ASN A 142 -11.09 10.01 -26.63
C ASN A 142 -11.12 8.90 -27.71
N GLY A 143 -12.29 8.29 -27.95
CA GLY A 143 -12.48 7.23 -28.94
C GLY A 143 -12.00 5.84 -28.49
N VAL A 144 -11.67 5.68 -27.21
CA VAL A 144 -11.24 4.42 -26.60
C VAL A 144 -12.27 3.97 -25.57
N GLU A 145 -12.88 2.82 -25.83
CA GLU A 145 -13.80 2.16 -24.90
C GLU A 145 -13.02 1.37 -23.85
N SER A 146 -13.46 1.43 -22.60
CA SER A 146 -12.86 0.65 -21.51
C SER A 146 -13.35 -0.81 -21.52
N ASP A 147 -12.41 -1.75 -21.37
CA ASP A 147 -12.74 -3.17 -21.16
C ASP A 147 -13.31 -3.47 -19.76
N SER A 148 -13.22 -2.52 -18.82
CA SER A 148 -13.69 -2.63 -17.44
C SER A 148 -14.71 -1.54 -17.10
N GLN A 149 -15.68 -1.87 -16.25
CA GLN A 149 -16.63 -0.89 -15.75
C GLN A 149 -15.93 0.15 -14.87
N GLY A 150 -16.31 1.41 -15.06
CA GLY A 150 -15.97 2.52 -14.19
C GLY A 150 -16.87 2.52 -12.96
N GLN A 151 -16.36 3.12 -11.87
CA GLN A 151 -17.04 3.27 -10.60
C GLN A 151 -17.27 4.77 -10.37
N MET A 152 -18.48 5.23 -10.65
CA MET A 152 -18.90 6.61 -10.41
C MET A 152 -19.26 6.76 -8.93
N ILE A 153 -18.46 7.53 -8.21
CA ILE A 153 -18.51 7.67 -6.77
C ILE A 153 -19.01 9.09 -6.44
N PRO A 154 -20.16 9.24 -5.77
CA PRO A 154 -20.60 10.55 -5.31
C PRO A 154 -19.62 11.07 -4.26
N TRP A 155 -19.07 12.26 -4.50
CA TRP A 155 -18.11 12.88 -3.59
C TRP A 155 -18.79 13.88 -2.66
N THR A 156 -18.43 13.81 -1.38
CA THR A 156 -18.89 14.75 -0.36
C THR A 156 -17.70 15.31 0.42
N LEU A 157 -17.79 16.58 0.79
CA LEU A 157 -16.73 17.30 1.50
C LEU A 157 -16.46 16.75 2.92
N SER A 158 -17.44 16.06 3.52
CA SER A 158 -17.44 15.66 4.93
C SER A 158 -16.42 14.56 5.30
N GLY A 159 -15.73 13.97 4.32
CA GLY A 159 -14.85 12.82 4.55
C GLY A 159 -13.35 13.05 4.42
N ASN A 160 -12.90 14.14 3.77
CA ASN A 160 -11.48 14.36 3.38
C ASN A 160 -10.81 13.07 2.81
N ARG A 161 -11.57 12.24 2.09
CA ARG A 161 -11.16 10.87 1.72
C ARG A 161 -10.09 10.88 0.62
N TYR A 162 -10.28 11.73 -0.37
CA TYR A 162 -9.41 11.80 -1.55
C TYR A 162 -8.63 13.11 -1.54
N ARG A 163 -7.38 13.05 -1.99
CA ARG A 163 -6.56 14.24 -2.24
C ARG A 163 -6.65 14.63 -3.70
N PHE A 164 -6.59 15.92 -3.97
CA PHE A 164 -6.67 16.44 -5.34
C PHE A 164 -5.30 16.92 -5.81
N PHE A 165 -4.97 16.61 -7.06
CA PHE A 165 -3.73 17.07 -7.69
C PHE A 165 -3.92 18.42 -8.38
N GLN A 166 -2.84 19.17 -8.47
CA GLN A 166 -2.72 20.26 -9.43
C GLN A 166 -2.80 19.73 -10.86
N ASN A 167 -3.26 20.55 -11.81
CA ASN A 167 -3.50 20.10 -13.19
C ASN A 167 -2.23 19.58 -13.90
N ASN A 168 -1.05 20.02 -13.47
CA ASN A 168 0.25 19.56 -13.99
C ASN A 168 0.79 18.33 -13.23
N LEU A 169 0.05 17.78 -12.27
CA LEU A 169 0.43 16.66 -11.40
C LEU A 169 1.71 16.89 -10.58
N SER A 170 2.15 18.14 -10.40
CA SER A 170 3.39 18.42 -9.65
C SER A 170 3.24 18.36 -8.13
N GLY A 171 2.02 18.19 -7.64
CA GLY A 171 1.70 18.11 -6.22
C GLY A 171 0.21 18.25 -5.96
N TYR A 172 -0.15 18.35 -4.68
CA TYR A 172 -1.53 18.50 -4.25
C TYR A 172 -2.01 19.94 -4.33
N ARG A 173 -3.33 20.10 -4.44
CA ARG A 173 -4.06 21.36 -4.28
C ARG A 173 -5.07 21.22 -3.14
N GLU A 174 -5.66 22.34 -2.75
CA GLU A 174 -6.80 22.31 -1.82
C GLU A 174 -8.00 21.57 -2.43
N ASP A 175 -8.77 20.91 -1.58
CA ASP A 175 -9.97 20.20 -1.97
C ASP A 175 -10.95 21.16 -2.67
N PRO A 176 -11.62 20.73 -3.76
CA PRO A 176 -12.67 21.54 -4.36
C PRO A 176 -13.79 21.76 -3.33
N LYS A 177 -14.52 22.88 -3.42
CA LYS A 177 -15.66 23.11 -2.52
C LYS A 177 -16.83 22.18 -2.82
N GLU A 178 -17.02 21.89 -4.10
CA GLU A 178 -18.02 21.00 -4.66
C GLU A 178 -17.51 20.48 -6.01
N ILE A 179 -18.05 19.36 -6.48
CA ILE A 179 -17.91 18.89 -7.86
C ILE A 179 -19.16 19.34 -8.61
N GLY A 180 -19.00 19.98 -9.77
CA GLY A 180 -20.13 20.41 -10.60
C GLY A 180 -20.92 19.22 -11.19
N GLU A 181 -22.18 19.47 -11.55
CA GLU A 181 -23.11 18.43 -12.06
C GLU A 181 -22.65 17.78 -13.38
N GLN A 182 -21.78 18.45 -14.13
CA GLN A 182 -21.20 17.98 -15.40
C GLN A 182 -19.69 17.75 -15.28
N GLU A 183 -19.16 17.72 -14.07
CA GLU A 183 -17.74 17.55 -13.81
C GLU A 183 -17.43 16.15 -13.29
N VAL A 184 -16.25 15.65 -13.67
CA VAL A 184 -15.70 14.41 -13.12
C VAL A 184 -14.24 14.60 -12.74
N TYR A 185 -13.84 14.05 -11.60
CA TYR A 185 -12.44 13.91 -11.25
C TYR A 185 -11.98 12.49 -11.47
N VAL A 186 -10.77 12.34 -12.01
CA VAL A 186 -10.22 11.05 -12.43
C VAL A 186 -8.86 10.77 -11.81
N SER A 187 -8.45 9.51 -11.77
CA SER A 187 -7.08 9.18 -11.35
C SER A 187 -6.06 9.60 -12.43
N PRO A 188 -4.81 9.93 -12.07
CA PRO A 188 -3.75 10.23 -13.04
C PRO A 188 -3.50 9.13 -14.07
N SER A 189 -3.84 7.86 -13.76
CA SER A 189 -3.71 6.77 -14.72
C SER A 189 -4.56 6.96 -15.97
N MET A 190 -5.65 7.73 -15.91
CA MET A 190 -6.48 8.04 -17.08
C MET A 190 -5.71 8.82 -18.15
N LYS A 191 -4.72 9.64 -17.76
CA LYS A 191 -3.83 10.29 -18.72
C LYS A 191 -3.02 9.27 -19.53
N SER A 192 -2.54 8.20 -18.89
CA SER A 192 -1.78 7.16 -19.59
C SER A 192 -2.66 6.18 -20.38
N MET A 193 -3.89 5.91 -19.92
CA MET A 193 -4.76 4.88 -20.50
C MET A 193 -5.61 5.40 -21.66
N MET A 194 -6.06 6.65 -21.60
CA MET A 194 -7.01 7.22 -22.56
C MET A 194 -6.63 8.64 -23.00
N ASP A 195 -5.40 9.09 -22.70
CA ASP A 195 -4.90 10.44 -23.01
C ASP A 195 -5.83 11.56 -22.49
N LEU A 196 -6.45 11.34 -21.32
CA LEU A 196 -7.41 12.27 -20.74
C LEU A 196 -6.73 13.46 -20.06
N GLU A 197 -7.07 14.65 -20.53
CA GLU A 197 -6.64 15.94 -19.99
C GLU A 197 -7.79 16.74 -19.35
N TYR A 198 -7.43 17.82 -18.65
CA TYR A 198 -8.42 18.74 -18.11
C TYR A 198 -9.25 19.36 -19.24
N GLY A 199 -10.58 19.31 -19.10
CA GLY A 199 -11.53 19.79 -20.11
C GLY A 199 -11.96 18.75 -21.14
N ASP A 200 -11.35 17.57 -21.16
CA ASP A 200 -11.82 16.46 -22.00
C ASP A 200 -13.11 15.85 -21.45
N ASN A 201 -13.82 15.10 -22.31
CA ASN A 201 -15.07 14.47 -21.93
C ASN A 201 -14.92 12.96 -21.80
N ILE A 202 -15.63 12.41 -20.82
CA ILE A 202 -15.81 10.98 -20.61
C ILE A 202 -17.30 10.70 -20.79
N VAL A 203 -17.62 9.65 -21.55
CA VAL A 203 -19.00 9.25 -21.85
C VAL A 203 -19.28 7.94 -21.13
N PHE A 204 -20.33 7.93 -20.30
CA PHE A 204 -20.78 6.75 -19.58
C PHE A 204 -22.08 6.21 -20.18
N SER A 205 -22.15 4.90 -20.39
CA SER A 205 -23.34 4.22 -20.90
C SER A 205 -24.29 3.88 -19.76
N ILE A 206 -25.44 4.57 -19.73
CA ILE A 206 -26.39 4.46 -18.61
C ILE A 206 -27.51 3.46 -18.92
N ALA A 207 -28.09 3.51 -20.12
CA ALA A 207 -29.17 2.60 -20.51
C ALA A 207 -29.16 2.30 -22.01
N ARG A 208 -29.87 1.24 -22.42
CA ARG A 208 -30.03 0.84 -23.82
C ARG A 208 -30.66 1.96 -24.65
N GLY A 209 -30.43 1.91 -25.97
CA GLY A 209 -30.92 2.93 -26.90
C GLY A 209 -30.03 4.17 -26.99
N GLY A 210 -28.77 4.08 -26.56
CA GLY A 210 -27.80 5.19 -26.64
C GLY A 210 -27.96 6.24 -25.54
N ARG A 211 -28.69 5.93 -24.46
CA ARG A 211 -28.77 6.81 -23.29
C ARG A 211 -27.41 6.83 -22.57
N THR A 212 -26.71 7.94 -22.72
CA THR A 212 -25.38 8.18 -22.16
C THR A 212 -25.37 9.47 -21.37
N ILE A 213 -24.43 9.59 -20.43
CA ILE A 213 -24.09 10.85 -19.78
C ILE A 213 -22.65 11.20 -20.13
N SER A 214 -22.39 12.48 -20.44
CA SER A 214 -21.06 12.96 -20.72
C SER A 214 -20.63 13.93 -19.62
N LEU A 215 -19.48 13.66 -19.02
CA LEU A 215 -18.90 14.46 -17.94
C LEU A 215 -17.54 15.01 -18.37
N THR A 216 -17.28 16.26 -18.03
CA THR A 216 -16.03 16.96 -18.35
C THR A 216 -15.02 16.79 -17.22
N VAL A 217 -13.78 16.44 -17.56
CA VAL A 217 -12.69 16.25 -16.60
C VAL A 217 -12.32 17.59 -15.96
N ALA A 218 -12.65 17.74 -14.68
CA ALA A 218 -12.34 18.93 -13.88
C ALA A 218 -10.99 18.84 -13.16
N GLY A 219 -10.35 17.67 -13.18
CA GLY A 219 -9.01 17.48 -12.64
C GLY A 219 -8.75 16.06 -12.20
N TYR A 220 -7.67 15.92 -11.41
CA TYR A 220 -7.19 14.61 -10.97
C TYR A 220 -7.24 14.46 -9.45
N TYR A 221 -7.52 13.25 -8.99
CA TYR A 221 -7.48 12.89 -7.57
C TYR A 221 -6.57 11.67 -7.32
N GLU A 222 -6.02 11.58 -6.11
CA GLU A 222 -5.26 10.43 -5.66
C GLU A 222 -6.21 9.29 -5.26
N ASP A 223 -6.13 8.21 -6.02
CA ASP A 223 -6.79 6.96 -5.71
C ASP A 223 -5.74 5.96 -5.19
N PRO A 224 -5.60 5.79 -3.86
CA PRO A 224 -4.57 4.92 -3.29
C PRO A 224 -4.80 3.43 -3.57
N PHE A 225 -6.02 3.05 -3.96
CA PHE A 225 -6.40 1.66 -4.16
C PHE A 225 -6.44 1.27 -5.65
N MET A 226 -7.05 2.12 -6.49
CA MET A 226 -7.31 1.83 -7.91
C MET A 226 -6.59 2.77 -8.89
N GLY A 227 -5.76 3.68 -8.38
CA GLY A 227 -5.06 4.68 -9.18
C GLY A 227 -3.95 4.15 -10.07
N SER A 228 -3.54 2.89 -9.94
CA SER A 228 -2.50 2.26 -10.78
C SER A 228 -3.01 2.00 -12.20
N SER A 229 -2.23 2.33 -13.23
CA SER A 229 -2.55 2.00 -14.63
C SER A 229 -2.64 0.49 -14.91
N MET A 230 -2.13 -0.36 -14.01
CA MET A 230 -2.24 -1.82 -14.14
C MET A 230 -3.59 -2.37 -13.64
N ILE A 231 -4.37 -1.58 -12.90
CA ILE A 231 -5.69 -1.96 -12.41
C ILE A 231 -6.74 -1.45 -13.41
N GLY A 232 -7.53 -2.36 -13.96
CA GLY A 232 -8.51 -2.04 -15.02
C GLY A 232 -9.75 -1.30 -14.51
N MET A 233 -10.25 -1.64 -13.33
CA MET A 233 -11.36 -0.91 -12.71
C MET A 233 -10.88 0.50 -12.31
N LYS A 234 -11.70 1.53 -12.59
CA LYS A 234 -11.36 2.94 -12.33
C LYS A 234 -12.44 3.65 -11.56
N GLY A 235 -12.04 4.46 -10.59
CA GLY A 235 -12.92 5.38 -9.87
C GLY A 235 -13.06 6.73 -10.58
N PHE A 236 -14.25 7.30 -10.50
CA PHE A 236 -14.63 8.60 -11.07
C PHE A 236 -15.42 9.35 -10.00
N LEU A 237 -14.88 10.46 -9.48
CA LEU A 237 -15.61 11.26 -8.49
C LEU A 237 -16.57 12.20 -9.22
N ILE A 238 -17.85 12.10 -8.87
CA ILE A 238 -18.95 12.88 -9.45
C ILE A 238 -19.71 13.63 -8.36
N SER A 239 -20.56 14.57 -8.76
CA SER A 239 -21.46 15.25 -7.82
C SER A 239 -22.56 14.31 -7.30
N GLU A 240 -23.05 14.56 -6.09
CA GLU A 240 -24.19 13.82 -5.52
C GLU A 240 -25.44 13.93 -6.42
N LYS A 241 -25.66 15.09 -7.03
CA LYS A 241 -26.80 15.31 -7.94
C LYS A 241 -26.70 14.46 -9.21
N THR A 242 -25.50 14.38 -9.80
CA THR A 242 -25.24 13.51 -10.97
C THR A 242 -25.49 12.06 -10.61
N TYR A 243 -25.10 11.64 -9.40
CA TYR A 243 -25.36 10.29 -8.89
C TYR A 243 -26.88 10.03 -8.77
N GLU A 244 -27.64 10.94 -8.15
CA GLU A 244 -29.10 10.83 -8.01
C GLU A 244 -29.83 10.81 -9.36
N GLU A 245 -29.38 11.60 -10.34
CA GLU A 245 -29.93 11.59 -11.70
C GLU A 245 -29.73 10.24 -12.38
N ILE A 246 -28.52 9.69 -12.32
CA ILE A 246 -28.23 8.38 -12.92
C ILE A 246 -29.02 7.28 -12.21
N GLY A 247 -29.10 7.31 -10.87
CA GLY A 247 -29.91 6.36 -10.09
C GLY A 247 -31.38 6.39 -10.49
N SER A 248 -31.96 7.59 -10.68
CA SER A 248 -33.33 7.74 -11.17
C SER A 248 -33.53 7.13 -12.57
N VAL A 249 -32.54 7.26 -13.46
CA VAL A 249 -32.58 6.63 -14.79
C VAL A 249 -32.47 5.11 -14.70
N ILE A 250 -31.65 4.57 -13.80
CA ILE A 250 -31.53 3.13 -13.56
C ILE A 250 -32.88 2.57 -13.10
N GLU A 251 -33.54 3.23 -12.14
CA GLU A 251 -34.87 2.84 -11.65
C GLU A 251 -35.95 2.93 -12.74
N GLU A 252 -35.97 4.00 -13.54
CA GLU A 252 -36.91 4.19 -14.65
C GLU A 252 -36.77 3.09 -15.72
N MET A 253 -35.53 2.74 -16.07
CA MET A 253 -35.23 1.83 -17.17
C MET A 253 -35.26 0.36 -16.76
N GLY A 254 -35.09 0.06 -15.46
CA GLY A 254 -35.13 -1.30 -14.93
C GLY A 254 -34.22 -2.27 -15.69
N MET A 255 -34.79 -3.29 -16.34
CA MET A 255 -34.02 -4.30 -17.09
C MET A 255 -33.25 -3.75 -18.30
N ASP A 256 -33.59 -2.54 -18.78
CA ASP A 256 -32.90 -1.88 -19.88
C ASP A 256 -31.76 -0.94 -19.42
N ALA A 257 -31.54 -0.82 -18.11
CA ALA A 257 -30.38 -0.14 -17.55
C ALA A 257 -29.08 -0.91 -17.88
N LEU A 258 -28.03 -0.17 -18.24
CA LEU A 258 -26.68 -0.68 -18.43
C LEU A 258 -25.79 -0.34 -17.24
N ALA A 259 -26.03 0.81 -16.63
CA ALA A 259 -25.45 1.18 -15.35
C ALA A 259 -26.15 0.43 -14.21
N ARG A 260 -25.41 0.17 -13.13
CA ARG A 260 -25.91 -0.59 -11.97
C ARG A 260 -25.52 0.11 -10.69
N ASP A 261 -26.48 0.27 -9.80
CA ASP A 261 -26.20 0.72 -8.44
C ASP A 261 -25.37 -0.30 -7.69
N GLY A 262 -24.47 0.21 -6.85
CA GLY A 262 -23.56 -0.65 -6.10
C GLY A 262 -22.93 0.04 -4.91
N PHE A 263 -22.14 -0.77 -4.22
CA PHE A 263 -21.46 -0.39 -3.00
C PHE A 263 -20.04 -0.95 -3.00
N MET A 264 -19.09 -0.12 -2.54
CA MET A 264 -17.83 -0.58 -1.97
C MET A 264 -18.03 -0.76 -0.47
N ILE A 265 -17.86 -1.98 0.01
CA ILE A 265 -17.95 -2.30 1.43
C ILE A 265 -16.53 -2.43 1.96
N HIS A 266 -16.12 -1.49 2.79
CA HIS A 266 -14.82 -1.48 3.45
C HIS A 266 -14.97 -2.15 4.81
N ILE A 267 -14.24 -3.25 5.02
CA ILE A 267 -14.30 -4.10 6.20
C ILE A 267 -12.96 -3.97 6.93
N GLN A 268 -13.01 -3.51 8.18
CA GLN A 268 -11.88 -3.49 9.10
C GLN A 268 -11.93 -4.76 9.95
N ALA A 269 -10.86 -5.52 9.94
CA ALA A 269 -10.73 -6.70 10.79
C ALA A 269 -10.27 -6.31 12.20
N GLU A 270 -10.63 -7.12 13.19
CA GLU A 270 -10.12 -6.97 14.55
C GLU A 270 -8.58 -7.15 14.59
N ASP A 271 -7.94 -6.40 15.49
CA ASP A 271 -6.49 -6.44 15.71
C ASP A 271 -5.98 -7.88 15.92
N GLY A 272 -5.05 -8.30 15.06
CA GLY A 272 -4.42 -9.62 15.14
C GLY A 272 -5.00 -10.68 14.18
N ILE A 273 -6.08 -10.36 13.46
CA ILE A 273 -6.60 -11.19 12.38
C ILE A 273 -5.97 -10.73 11.06
N THR A 274 -5.31 -11.65 10.37
CA THR A 274 -4.84 -11.39 9.00
C THR A 274 -5.93 -11.83 8.03
N VAL A 275 -6.54 -10.88 7.34
CA VAL A 275 -7.47 -11.18 6.25
C VAL A 275 -6.64 -11.63 5.04
N SER A 276 -6.85 -12.87 4.58
CA SER A 276 -6.16 -13.46 3.42
C SER A 276 -7.14 -13.84 2.32
#